data_AF-A0A845AG89-F1
#
_entry.id   AF-A0A845AG89-F1
#
_cell.length_a   1.000
_cell.length_b   1.000
_cell.length_c   1.000
_cell.angle_alpha   90.00
_cell.angle_beta   90.00
_cell.angle_gamma   90.00
#
_symmetry.space_group_name_H-M   'P 1'
#
loop_
_entity.id
_entity.type
_entity.pdbx_description
1 polymer ?
#
loop_
_entity_poly.entity_id
_entity_poly.type
_entity_poly.pdbx_seq_one_letter_code
_entity_poly.pdbx_strand_id
1 'polypeptide(L)'
;MRGQRSQSGTNVEKVKEGNRRAFSDLVAPHLPRLLLLARRMTGSQTDAEDAVQSALASIWVSRAKLDPTRAITPYLTTAVLNQCRDRLRRRGLRRFLNIGSSGEIQVGQSIELISDEPNAEQTVSARERLVTVRAEIDKLPIRLREALLLVTVDDRSHSEAAELLGVTEKTIEMRIYRARKRLRKMLKKFEG
;
A
#
# COMPACT_ATOMS: atom_id res chain seq x y z
N MET A 1 -14.49 -39.57 -31.56
CA MET A 1 -13.63 -38.54 -32.17
C MET A 1 -13.09 -37.63 -31.06
N ARG A 2 -11.76 -37.61 -30.89
CA ARG A 2 -11.03 -36.67 -30.03
C ARG A 2 -10.89 -35.33 -30.75
N GLY A 3 -10.78 -34.24 -29.99
CA GLY A 3 -9.95 -33.11 -30.39
C GLY A 3 -10.66 -31.76 -30.38
N GLN A 4 -10.50 -31.02 -29.28
CA GLN A 4 -9.96 -29.66 -29.25
C GLN A 4 -9.91 -29.15 -27.79
N ARG A 5 -8.98 -29.70 -27.00
CA ARG A 5 -8.38 -28.97 -25.87
C ARG A 5 -7.31 -28.07 -26.47
N SER A 6 -7.70 -26.89 -26.95
CA SER A 6 -6.73 -25.90 -27.44
C SER A 6 -6.09 -25.17 -26.26
N GLN A 7 -4.77 -25.09 -26.33
CA GLN A 7 -3.84 -24.71 -25.29
C GLN A 7 -4.11 -23.30 -24.73
N SER A 8 -4.44 -23.21 -23.46
CA SER A 8 -4.38 -21.97 -22.68
C SER A 8 -3.62 -22.27 -21.40
N GLY A 9 -2.30 -22.32 -21.50
CA GLY A 9 -1.47 -22.21 -20.31
C GLY A 9 -1.90 -20.96 -19.54
N THR A 10 -2.09 -21.09 -18.23
CA THR A 10 -2.52 -19.99 -17.37
C THR A 10 -1.66 -18.75 -17.65
N ASN A 11 -2.20 -17.52 -17.54
CA ASN A 11 -1.41 -16.31 -17.78
C ASN A 11 -0.08 -16.31 -17.00
N VAL A 12 -0.03 -16.99 -15.86
CA VAL A 12 1.18 -17.21 -15.05
C VAL A 12 2.24 -18.08 -15.77
N GLU A 13 1.86 -19.13 -16.48
CA GLU A 13 2.82 -19.97 -17.24
C GLU A 13 3.53 -19.18 -18.33
N LYS A 14 2.78 -18.40 -19.12
CA LYS A 14 3.36 -17.51 -20.14
C LYS A 14 4.29 -16.47 -19.50
N VAL A 15 3.94 -15.97 -18.31
CA VAL A 15 4.81 -15.06 -17.55
C VAL A 15 6.11 -15.76 -17.16
N LYS A 16 6.07 -17.01 -16.67
CA LYS A 16 7.27 -17.78 -16.31
C LYS A 16 8.23 -17.93 -17.49
N GLU A 17 7.69 -18.16 -18.68
CA GLU A 17 8.44 -18.25 -19.94
C GLU A 17 9.01 -16.91 -20.42
N GLY A 18 8.69 -15.79 -19.77
CA GLY A 18 9.21 -14.47 -20.11
C GLY A 18 8.32 -13.65 -21.04
N ASN A 19 7.04 -14.00 -21.18
CA ASN A 19 6.09 -13.17 -21.92
C ASN A 19 5.74 -11.91 -21.12
N ARG A 20 6.34 -10.77 -21.53
CA ARG A 20 6.13 -9.46 -20.88
C ARG A 20 4.67 -8.97 -20.97
N ARG A 21 3.99 -9.24 -22.10
CA ARG A 21 2.60 -8.84 -22.30
C ARG A 21 1.68 -9.59 -21.34
N ALA A 22 1.88 -10.90 -21.20
CA ALA A 22 1.13 -11.71 -20.23
C ALA A 22 1.34 -11.20 -18.79
N PHE A 23 2.53 -10.68 -18.46
CA PHE A 23 2.77 -10.09 -17.14
C PHE A 23 2.04 -8.76 -16.96
N SER A 24 2.10 -7.88 -17.97
CA SER A 24 1.32 -6.64 -18.00
C SER A 24 -0.17 -6.91 -17.78
N ASP A 25 -0.74 -7.86 -18.54
CA ASP A 25 -2.16 -8.22 -18.47
C ASP A 25 -2.52 -8.84 -17.11
N LEU A 26 -1.59 -9.58 -16.49
CA LEU A 26 -1.76 -10.16 -15.16
C LEU A 26 -1.76 -9.10 -14.04
N VAL A 27 -0.96 -8.03 -14.16
CA VAL A 27 -0.79 -7.03 -13.08
C VAL A 27 -1.68 -5.80 -13.24
N ALA A 28 -2.04 -5.43 -14.47
CA ALA A 28 -2.78 -4.20 -14.77
C ALA A 28 -4.09 -4.04 -13.95
N PRO A 29 -4.92 -5.08 -13.78
CA PRO A 29 -6.15 -4.97 -12.97
C PRO A 29 -5.89 -4.64 -11.49
N HIS A 30 -4.68 -4.89 -10.99
CA HIS A 30 -4.32 -4.69 -9.59
C HIS A 30 -3.63 -3.34 -9.33
N LEU A 31 -3.10 -2.68 -10.36
CA LEU A 31 -2.32 -1.45 -10.22
C LEU A 31 -3.04 -0.33 -9.48
N PRO A 32 -4.32 0.00 -9.77
CA PRO A 32 -4.99 1.10 -9.06
C PRO A 32 -5.06 0.87 -7.55
N ARG A 33 -5.39 -0.37 -7.15
CA ARG A 33 -5.48 -0.76 -5.73
C ARG A 33 -4.10 -0.75 -5.06
N LEU A 34 -3.08 -1.32 -5.71
CA LEU A 34 -1.72 -1.36 -5.20
C LEU A 34 -1.11 0.04 -5.04
N LEU A 35 -1.34 0.93 -6.02
CA LEU A 35 -0.91 2.33 -5.94
C LEU A 35 -1.62 3.07 -4.81
N LEU A 36 -2.94 2.89 -4.67
CA LEU A 36 -3.68 3.51 -3.56
C LEU A 36 -3.15 3.04 -2.21
N LEU A 37 -2.94 1.73 -2.03
CA LEU A 37 -2.37 1.17 -0.81
C LEU A 37 -0.96 1.72 -0.54
N ALA A 38 -0.08 1.71 -1.56
CA ALA A 38 1.28 2.20 -1.45
C ALA A 38 1.32 3.69 -1.10
N ARG A 39 0.51 4.52 -1.78
CA ARG A 39 0.32 5.94 -1.46
C ARG A 39 -0.09 6.09 -0.01
N ARG A 40 -1.13 5.34 0.41
CA ARG A 40 -1.63 5.40 1.78
C ARG A 40 -0.58 4.97 2.82
N MET A 41 0.30 4.05 2.46
CA MET A 41 1.37 3.55 3.31
C MET A 41 2.55 4.51 3.42
N THR A 42 3.04 5.06 2.30
CA THR A 42 4.26 5.88 2.24
C THR A 42 4.02 7.35 2.62
N GLY A 43 2.82 7.87 2.36
CA GLY A 43 2.53 9.30 2.49
C GLY A 43 3.01 10.15 1.31
N SER A 44 3.55 9.54 0.25
CA SER A 44 4.10 10.25 -0.92
C SER A 44 3.74 9.53 -2.22
N GLN A 45 3.34 10.32 -3.23
CA GLN A 45 3.00 9.83 -4.55
C GLN A 45 4.19 9.16 -5.23
N THR A 46 5.33 9.85 -5.23
CA THR A 46 6.59 9.38 -5.80
C THR A 46 7.05 8.10 -5.12
N ASP A 47 7.13 8.09 -3.78
CA ASP A 47 7.55 6.89 -3.03
C ASP A 47 6.64 5.67 -3.31
N ALA A 48 5.36 5.91 -3.58
CA ALA A 48 4.40 4.85 -3.86
C ALA A 48 4.56 4.25 -5.25
N GLU A 49 4.69 5.08 -6.28
CA GLU A 49 4.95 4.62 -7.66
C GLU A 49 6.25 3.81 -7.71
N ASP A 50 7.29 4.35 -7.12
CA ASP A 50 8.58 3.72 -6.93
C ASP A 50 8.48 2.36 -6.22
N ALA A 51 7.69 2.27 -5.14
CA ALA A 51 7.50 1.01 -4.40
C ALA A 51 6.78 -0.04 -5.25
N VAL A 52 5.74 0.35 -5.98
CA VAL A 52 5.01 -0.53 -6.89
C VAL A 52 5.92 -0.99 -8.02
N GLN A 53 6.64 -0.09 -8.67
CA GLN A 53 7.59 -0.44 -9.74
C GLN A 53 8.68 -1.39 -9.24
N SER A 54 9.28 -1.11 -8.08
CA SER A 54 10.31 -1.97 -7.48
C SER A 54 9.76 -3.36 -7.15
N ALA A 55 8.51 -3.44 -6.67
CA ALA A 55 7.85 -4.71 -6.38
C ALA A 55 7.63 -5.51 -7.67
N LEU A 56 7.07 -4.89 -8.71
CA LEU A 56 6.80 -5.53 -9.99
C LEU A 56 8.09 -5.98 -10.70
N ALA A 57 9.15 -5.18 -10.63
CA ALA A 57 10.46 -5.54 -11.15
C ALA A 57 11.04 -6.76 -10.42
N SER A 58 10.96 -6.78 -9.08
CA SER A 58 11.39 -7.94 -8.27
C SER A 58 10.59 -9.21 -8.60
N ILE A 59 9.27 -9.08 -8.77
CA ILE A 59 8.40 -10.18 -9.19
C ILE A 59 8.78 -10.67 -10.59
N TRP A 60 9.04 -9.76 -11.54
CA TRP A 60 9.45 -10.13 -12.89
C TRP A 60 10.78 -10.88 -12.92
N VAL A 61 11.77 -10.44 -12.13
CA VAL A 61 13.06 -11.12 -11.99
C VAL A 61 12.85 -12.52 -11.40
N SER A 62 11.95 -12.66 -10.43
CA SER A 62 11.65 -13.93 -9.76
C SER A 62 10.50 -14.72 -10.37
N ARG A 63 10.02 -14.34 -11.57
CA ARG A 63 8.77 -14.84 -12.18
C ARG A 63 8.70 -16.36 -12.31
N ALA A 64 9.83 -17.04 -12.49
CA ALA A 64 9.90 -18.50 -12.57
C ALA A 64 9.37 -19.20 -11.30
N LYS A 65 9.37 -18.50 -10.15
CA LYS A 65 8.87 -18.99 -8.87
C LYS A 65 7.35 -18.79 -8.68
N LEU A 66 6.67 -18.15 -9.65
CA LEU A 66 5.23 -17.99 -9.55
C LEU A 66 4.52 -19.35 -9.60
N ASP A 67 3.55 -19.49 -8.70
CA ASP A 67 2.70 -20.66 -8.56
C ASP A 67 1.37 -20.39 -9.30
N PRO A 68 1.08 -21.08 -10.41
CA PRO A 68 -0.14 -20.87 -11.18
C PRO A 68 -1.41 -21.31 -10.43
N THR A 69 -1.28 -22.07 -9.34
CA THR A 69 -2.43 -22.55 -8.53
C THR A 69 -2.88 -21.55 -7.47
N ARG A 70 -2.06 -20.53 -7.19
CA ARG A 70 -2.35 -19.51 -6.16
C ARG A 70 -2.83 -18.22 -6.81
N ALA A 71 -3.73 -17.53 -6.11
CA ALA A 71 -4.10 -16.16 -6.49
C ALA A 71 -2.86 -15.26 -6.47
N ILE A 72 -2.67 -14.47 -7.53
CA ILE A 72 -1.54 -13.53 -7.65
C ILE A 72 -1.69 -12.33 -6.71
N THR A 73 -2.93 -11.96 -6.37
CA THR A 73 -3.27 -10.76 -5.59
C THR A 73 -2.52 -10.69 -4.25
N PRO A 74 -2.56 -11.70 -3.36
CA PRO A 74 -1.81 -11.65 -2.10
C PRO A 74 -0.30 -11.52 -2.28
N TYR A 75 0.24 -12.10 -3.34
CA TYR A 75 1.67 -12.02 -3.67
C TYR A 75 2.07 -10.60 -4.08
N LEU A 76 1.27 -9.93 -4.93
CA LEU A 76 1.49 -8.52 -5.30
C LEU A 76 1.38 -7.60 -4.09
N THR A 77 0.33 -7.75 -3.28
CA THR A 77 0.12 -6.93 -2.08
C THR A 77 1.29 -7.07 -1.11
N THR A 78 1.75 -8.29 -0.84
CA THR A 78 2.92 -8.56 0.02
C THR A 78 4.18 -7.90 -0.52
N ALA A 79 4.47 -8.04 -1.82
CA ALA A 79 5.64 -7.45 -2.45
C ALA A 79 5.64 -5.91 -2.33
N VAL A 80 4.49 -5.27 -2.59
CA VAL A 80 4.33 -3.81 -2.46
C VAL A 80 4.49 -3.36 -1.01
N LEU A 81 3.89 -4.06 -0.04
CA LEU A 81 4.06 -3.73 1.38
C LEU A 81 5.52 -3.84 1.83
N ASN A 82 6.25 -4.85 1.36
CA ASN A 82 7.69 -4.99 1.65
C ASN A 82 8.49 -3.79 1.12
N GLN A 83 8.25 -3.37 -0.12
CA GLN A 83 8.91 -2.18 -0.68
C GLN A 83 8.55 -0.90 0.08
N CYS A 84 7.30 -0.76 0.52
CA CYS A 84 6.87 0.35 1.36
C CYS A 84 7.60 0.36 2.72
N ARG A 85 7.71 -0.80 3.39
CA ARG A 85 8.46 -0.94 4.66
C ARG A 85 9.91 -0.53 4.51
N ASP A 86 10.58 -1.02 3.47
CA ASP A 86 11.99 -0.73 3.22
C ASP A 86 12.23 0.76 2.98
N ARG A 87 11.32 1.42 2.27
CA ARG A 87 11.37 2.88 2.05
C ARG A 87 11.14 3.66 3.34
N LEU A 88 10.12 3.30 4.10
CA LEU A 88 9.82 3.96 5.38
C LEU A 88 10.96 3.78 6.40
N ARG A 89 11.58 2.60 6.44
CA ARG A 89 12.76 2.30 7.27
C ARG A 89 13.95 3.16 6.87
N ARG A 90 14.27 3.22 5.56
CA ARG A 90 15.35 4.07 5.03
C ARG A 90 15.10 5.55 5.29
N ARG A 91 13.85 6.02 5.15
CA ARG A 91 13.45 7.40 5.46
C ARG A 91 13.60 7.73 6.95
N GLY A 92 13.23 6.80 7.83
CA GLY A 92 13.46 6.92 9.26
C GLY A 92 14.94 7.03 9.62
N LEU A 93 15.78 6.19 9.01
CA LEU A 93 17.22 6.21 9.21
C LEU A 93 17.86 7.52 8.70
N ARG A 94 17.50 7.99 7.50
CA ARG A 94 17.97 9.28 6.98
C ARG A 94 17.62 10.43 7.91
N ARG A 95 16.39 10.48 8.42
CA ARG A 95 16.01 11.50 9.42
C ARG A 95 16.83 11.37 10.69
N PHE A 96 17.07 10.16 11.19
CA PHE A 96 17.88 9.96 12.39
C PHE A 96 19.34 10.42 12.20
N LEU A 97 19.95 10.12 11.06
CA LEU A 97 21.33 10.49 10.75
C LEU A 97 21.50 11.98 10.42
N ASN A 98 20.49 12.60 9.78
CA ASN A 98 20.49 14.02 9.45
C ASN A 98 20.14 14.94 10.65
N ILE A 99 19.80 14.39 11.83
CA ILE A 99 19.63 15.19 13.06
C ILE A 99 20.95 15.86 13.52
N GLY A 100 22.10 15.48 12.95
CA GLY A 100 23.40 16.15 13.16
C GLY A 100 23.70 17.32 12.21
N SER A 101 22.87 17.57 11.20
CA SER A 101 23.07 18.65 10.23
C SER A 101 21.77 19.45 10.10
N SER A 102 21.74 20.60 10.76
CA SER A 102 20.68 21.60 10.65
C SER A 102 20.37 21.89 9.17
N GLY A 103 19.23 21.40 8.68
CA GLY A 103 18.88 21.56 7.26
C GLY A 103 17.52 20.97 6.94
N GLU A 104 16.51 21.82 7.01
CA GLU A 104 15.19 21.71 6.37
C GLU A 104 14.31 20.51 6.78
N ILE A 105 13.36 20.83 7.67
CA ILE A 105 12.11 20.08 7.79
C ILE A 105 11.40 20.24 6.44
N GLN A 106 11.53 19.26 5.55
CA GLN A 106 10.64 19.13 4.41
C GLN A 106 9.28 18.66 4.94
N VAL A 107 8.52 19.62 5.50
CA VAL A 107 7.09 19.49 5.76
C VAL A 107 6.43 19.15 4.42
N GLY A 108 5.55 18.16 4.45
CA GLY A 108 5.05 17.40 3.31
C GLY A 108 4.82 18.22 2.05
N GLN A 109 5.35 17.71 0.93
CA GLN A 109 4.93 18.11 -0.41
C GLN A 109 3.40 18.16 -0.45
N SER A 110 2.91 19.37 -0.72
CA SER A 110 1.53 19.68 -1.06
C SER A 110 1.04 18.67 -2.08
N ILE A 111 0.02 17.88 -1.71
CA ILE A 111 -0.60 16.93 -2.64
C ILE A 111 -1.58 17.74 -3.50
N GLU A 112 -1.26 17.93 -4.77
CA GLU A 112 -2.27 18.23 -5.78
C GLU A 112 -3.20 17.01 -5.89
N LEU A 113 -4.38 17.12 -5.29
CA LEU A 113 -5.48 16.19 -5.50
C LEU A 113 -6.35 16.79 -6.61
N ILE A 114 -6.44 16.06 -7.72
CA ILE A 114 -7.36 16.34 -8.83
C ILE A 114 -8.76 16.54 -8.24
N SER A 115 -9.29 17.74 -8.46
CA SER A 115 -10.58 18.24 -7.99
C SER A 115 -11.71 17.67 -8.83
N ASP A 116 -12.69 17.07 -8.17
CA ASP A 116 -14.07 16.99 -8.65
C ASP A 116 -14.91 17.79 -7.62
N GLU A 117 -15.52 18.89 -8.06
CA GLU A 117 -16.29 19.82 -7.22
C GLU A 117 -17.71 19.28 -6.97
N PRO A 118 -18.30 19.48 -5.76
CA PRO A 118 -18.96 20.76 -5.44
C PRO A 118 -18.81 21.30 -4.00
N ASN A 119 -19.03 22.63 -3.87
CA ASN A 119 -19.31 23.48 -2.70
C ASN A 119 -18.13 23.95 -1.80
N ALA A 120 -17.65 25.18 -2.00
CA ALA A 120 -16.36 25.70 -1.54
C ALA A 120 -16.14 25.84 -0.02
N GLU A 121 -17.13 26.21 0.79
CA GLU A 121 -16.88 26.45 2.24
C GLU A 121 -16.95 25.18 3.10
N GLN A 122 -17.88 24.27 2.82
CA GLN A 122 -17.97 22.98 3.51
C GLN A 122 -16.85 22.03 3.07
N THR A 123 -16.40 22.13 1.82
CA THR A 123 -15.27 21.34 1.31
C THR A 123 -13.94 21.78 1.87
N VAL A 124 -13.69 23.06 2.16
CA VAL A 124 -12.42 23.51 2.76
C VAL A 124 -12.24 22.90 4.16
N SER A 125 -13.26 23.00 5.03
CA SER A 125 -13.20 22.38 6.37
C SER A 125 -13.07 20.85 6.30
N ALA A 126 -13.77 20.19 5.38
CA ALA A 126 -13.64 18.74 5.18
C ALA A 126 -12.26 18.35 4.63
N ARG A 127 -11.69 19.13 3.71
CA ARG A 127 -10.34 18.93 3.15
C ARG A 127 -9.27 19.08 4.22
N GLU A 128 -9.34 20.11 5.06
CA GLU A 128 -8.42 20.32 6.19
C GLU A 128 -8.47 19.17 7.19
N ARG A 129 -9.68 18.67 7.50
CA ARG A 129 -9.85 17.48 8.34
C ARG A 129 -9.23 16.23 7.70
N LEU A 130 -9.40 16.03 6.39
CA LEU A 130 -8.80 14.91 5.68
C LEU A 130 -7.27 14.98 5.65
N VAL A 131 -6.69 16.17 5.43
CA VAL A 131 -5.24 16.39 5.49
C VAL A 131 -4.70 16.08 6.89
N THR A 132 -5.41 16.53 7.92
CA THR A 132 -5.05 16.27 9.32
C THR A 132 -5.09 14.78 9.65
N VAL A 133 -6.21 14.10 9.34
CA VAL A 133 -6.35 12.65 9.54
C VAL A 133 -5.25 11.89 8.79
N ARG A 134 -4.95 12.33 7.57
CA ARG A 134 -3.89 11.75 6.74
C ARG A 134 -2.52 11.86 7.40
N ALA A 135 -2.17 13.05 7.87
CA ALA A 135 -0.91 13.28 8.58
C ALA A 135 -0.81 12.42 9.87
N GLU A 136 -1.92 12.21 10.57
CA GLU A 136 -1.94 11.36 11.76
C GLU A 136 -1.80 9.86 11.44
N ILE A 137 -2.40 9.39 10.34
CA ILE A 137 -2.14 8.04 9.82
C ILE A 137 -0.65 7.88 9.50
N ASP A 138 -0.03 8.91 8.92
CA ASP A 138 1.40 8.94 8.58
C ASP A 138 2.34 9.01 9.80
N LYS A 139 1.80 9.25 11.00
CA LYS A 139 2.53 9.16 12.28
C LYS A 139 2.32 7.82 13.00
N LEU A 140 1.39 6.98 12.53
CA LEU A 140 1.19 5.65 13.12
C LEU A 140 2.46 4.79 12.94
N PRO A 141 2.84 3.98 13.93
CA PRO A 141 3.83 2.92 13.75
C PRO A 141 3.46 2.04 12.54
N ILE A 142 4.47 1.69 11.74
CA ILE A 142 4.33 0.96 10.46
C ILE A 142 3.35 -0.22 10.58
N ARG A 143 3.53 -1.07 11.60
CA ARG A 143 2.70 -2.26 11.82
C ARG A 143 1.23 -1.94 12.12
N LEU A 144 0.94 -0.81 12.77
CA LEU A 144 -0.44 -0.38 13.03
C LEU A 144 -1.08 0.19 11.77
N ARG A 145 -0.31 0.96 11.00
CA ARG A 145 -0.75 1.52 9.71
C ARG A 145 -1.10 0.42 8.73
N GLU A 146 -0.24 -0.59 8.59
CA GLU A 146 -0.47 -1.71 7.66
C GLU A 146 -1.75 -2.47 7.96
N ALA A 147 -1.96 -2.87 9.21
CA ALA A 147 -3.17 -3.58 9.60
C ALA A 147 -4.43 -2.74 9.35
N LEU A 148 -4.38 -1.44 9.63
CA LEU A 148 -5.48 -0.53 9.34
C LEU A 148 -5.76 -0.44 7.84
N LEU A 149 -4.73 -0.16 7.03
CA LEU A 149 -4.89 0.06 5.59
C LEU A 149 -5.28 -1.21 4.83
N LEU A 150 -4.79 -2.39 5.22
CA LEU A 150 -5.21 -3.64 4.60
C LEU A 150 -6.72 -3.86 4.77
N VAL A 151 -7.27 -3.58 5.94
CA VAL A 151 -8.70 -3.76 6.20
C VAL A 151 -9.55 -2.63 5.62
N THR A 152 -9.10 -1.37 5.68
CA THR A 152 -9.95 -0.23 5.28
C THR A 152 -9.73 0.27 3.85
N VAL A 153 -8.61 -0.07 3.21
CA VAL A 153 -8.24 0.42 1.88
C VAL A 153 -8.05 -0.72 0.88
N ASP A 154 -7.41 -1.83 1.27
CA ASP A 154 -7.29 -3.02 0.42
C ASP A 154 -8.47 -4.00 0.57
N ASP A 155 -9.46 -3.64 1.41
CA ASP A 155 -10.71 -4.38 1.67
C ASP A 155 -10.51 -5.86 2.07
N ARG A 156 -9.48 -6.10 2.89
CA ARG A 156 -9.16 -7.44 3.42
C ARG A 156 -9.95 -7.76 4.67
N SER A 157 -10.36 -9.02 4.78
CA SER A 157 -10.76 -9.58 6.07
C SER A 157 -9.58 -9.61 7.06
N HIS A 158 -9.87 -9.74 8.35
CA HIS A 158 -8.83 -9.82 9.37
C HIS A 158 -7.95 -11.07 9.18
N SER A 159 -8.55 -12.20 8.78
CA SER A 159 -7.84 -13.43 8.42
C SER A 159 -6.88 -13.24 7.25
N GLU A 160 -7.33 -12.70 6.11
CA GLU A 160 -6.44 -12.46 4.96
C GLU A 160 -5.31 -11.49 5.30
N ALA A 161 -5.60 -10.43 6.07
CA ALA A 161 -4.58 -9.51 6.53
C ALA A 161 -3.57 -10.19 7.47
N ALA A 162 -4.00 -11.15 8.27
CA ALA A 162 -3.15 -11.94 9.16
C ALA A 162 -2.19 -12.82 8.36
N GLU A 163 -2.71 -13.51 7.34
CA GLU A 163 -1.93 -14.33 6.40
C GLU A 163 -0.88 -13.49 5.65
N LEU A 164 -1.29 -12.35 5.09
CA LEU A 164 -0.40 -11.41 4.38
C LEU A 164 0.74 -10.89 5.26
N LEU A 165 0.45 -10.66 6.54
CA LEU A 165 1.41 -10.09 7.50
C LEU A 165 2.18 -11.15 8.30
N GLY A 166 1.88 -12.44 8.14
CA GLY A 166 2.49 -13.53 8.90
C GLY A 166 2.24 -13.44 10.40
N VAL A 167 1.04 -13.05 10.82
CA VAL A 167 0.63 -12.91 12.23
C VAL A 167 -0.73 -13.58 12.48
N THR A 168 -1.18 -13.61 13.73
CA THR A 168 -2.53 -14.11 14.07
C THR A 168 -3.61 -13.07 13.79
N GLU A 169 -4.83 -13.52 13.52
CA GLU A 169 -6.00 -12.64 13.35
C GLU A 169 -6.22 -11.73 14.57
N LYS A 170 -6.10 -12.27 15.79
CA LYS A 170 -6.11 -11.52 17.05
C LYS A 170 -5.07 -10.39 17.08
N THR A 171 -3.90 -10.60 16.47
CA THR A 171 -2.88 -9.55 16.34
C THR A 171 -3.33 -8.42 15.42
N ILE A 172 -4.02 -8.74 14.32
CA ILE A 172 -4.61 -7.74 13.42
C ILE A 172 -5.66 -6.90 14.15
N GLU A 173 -6.60 -7.54 14.83
CA GLU A 173 -7.63 -6.86 15.63
C GLU A 173 -7.02 -5.89 16.64
N MET A 174 -6.03 -6.36 17.41
CA MET A 174 -5.32 -5.52 18.39
C MET A 174 -4.60 -4.34 17.73
N ARG A 175 -3.97 -4.54 16.56
CA ARG A 175 -3.30 -3.46 15.83
C ARG A 175 -4.30 -2.42 15.34
N ILE A 176 -5.43 -2.84 14.78
CA ILE A 176 -6.51 -1.96 14.30
C ILE A 176 -7.11 -1.19 15.47
N TYR A 177 -7.41 -1.87 16.58
CA TYR A 177 -7.91 -1.22 17.79
C TYR A 177 -6.96 -0.12 18.29
N ARG A 178 -5.66 -0.42 18.38
CA ARG A 178 -4.64 0.54 18.80
C ARG A 178 -4.51 1.71 17.81
N ALA A 179 -4.56 1.44 16.50
CA ALA A 179 -4.55 2.46 15.46
C ALA A 179 -5.74 3.42 15.62
N ARG A 180 -6.97 2.88 15.70
CA ARG A 180 -8.20 3.64 15.90
C ARG A 180 -8.19 4.44 17.20
N LYS A 181 -7.73 3.84 18.31
CA LYS A 181 -7.62 4.53 19.60
C LYS A 181 -6.67 5.74 19.53
N ARG A 182 -5.55 5.62 18.82
CA ARG A 182 -4.59 6.71 18.62
C ARG A 182 -5.18 7.83 17.76
N LEU A 183 -5.81 7.48 16.64
CA LEU A 183 -6.48 8.44 15.76
C LEU A 183 -7.61 9.20 16.49
N ARG A 184 -8.46 8.51 17.27
CA ARG A 184 -9.52 9.14 18.07
C ARG A 184 -8.97 10.10 19.12
N LYS A 185 -7.89 9.72 19.83
CA LYS A 185 -7.26 10.62 20.82
C LYS A 185 -6.74 11.90 20.18
N MET A 186 -6.30 11.84 18.92
CA MET A 186 -5.86 13.01 18.19
C MET A 186 -7.05 13.84 17.72
N LEU A 187 -8.07 13.22 17.12
CA LEU A 187 -9.28 13.92 16.67
C LEU A 187 -9.97 14.71 17.80
N LYS A 188 -10.06 14.14 19.01
CA LYS A 188 -10.60 14.85 20.18
C LYS A 188 -9.83 16.12 20.57
N LYS A 189 -8.56 16.26 20.17
CA LYS A 189 -7.77 17.49 20.40
C LYS A 189 -8.06 18.58 19.38
N PHE A 190 -8.77 18.28 18.30
CA PHE A 190 -9.18 19.25 17.29
C PHE A 190 -10.62 19.73 17.49
N GLU A 191 -11.39 19.04 18.35
CA GLU A 191 -12.80 19.36 18.67
C GLU A 191 -12.95 20.20 19.95
N GLY A 192 -11.87 20.44 20.69
CA GLY A 192 -11.83 21.29 21.89
C GLY A 192 -10.74 22.34 21.76
#